data_AF-A0A3S2PBN7-F1
#
_entry.id   AF-A0A3S2PBN7-F1
#
_cell.length_a   1.000
_cell.length_b   1.000
_cell.length_c   1.000
_cell.angle_alpha   90.00
_cell.angle_beta   90.00
_cell.angle_gamma   90.00
#
_symmetry.space_group_name_H-M   'P 1'
#
loop_
_entity.id
_entity.type
_entity.pdbx_description
1 polymer ?
#
loop_
_entity_poly.entity_id
_entity_poly.type
_entity_poly.pdbx_seq_one_letter_code
_entity_poly.pdbx_strand_id
1 'polypeptide(L)' 'MPAGVSWPRYLRMLGASVLAMFAGAQAVHQYYLPDLSIPEVPPKPGELQTELQGYKIREQAAATIEKFKKGENVDQ' A
#
# COMPACT_ATOMS: atom_id res chain seq x y z
N MET A 1 -7.84 -8.04 37.30
CA MET A 1 -8.29 -7.12 36.22
C MET A 1 -7.10 -6.25 35.84
N PRO A 2 -6.63 -6.24 34.58
CA PRO A 2 -5.48 -5.41 34.20
C PRO A 2 -5.82 -3.93 34.46
N ALA A 3 -4.96 -3.23 35.20
CA ALA A 3 -5.07 -1.79 35.49
C ALA A 3 -6.45 -1.30 35.99
N GLY A 4 -7.23 -2.15 36.69
CA GLY A 4 -8.54 -1.76 37.21
C GLY A 4 -9.67 -1.70 36.18
N VAL A 5 -9.46 -2.14 34.94
CA VAL A 5 -10.50 -2.21 33.90
C VAL A 5 -11.01 -3.63 33.67
N SER A 6 -12.27 -3.76 33.26
CA SER A 6 -12.85 -5.06 32.93
C SER A 6 -12.15 -5.69 31.71
N TRP A 7 -12.05 -7.02 31.69
CA TRP A 7 -11.44 -7.80 30.60
C TRP A 7 -11.97 -7.41 29.21
N PRO A 8 -13.30 -7.25 29.01
CA PRO A 8 -13.84 -6.84 27.72
C PRO A 8 -13.38 -5.44 27.29
N ARG A 9 -13.21 -4.51 28.25
CA ARG A 9 -12.71 -3.16 27.96
C ARG A 9 -11.24 -3.19 27.54
N TYR A 10 -10.43 -4.00 28.22
CA TYR A 10 -9.04 -4.20 27.86
C TYR A 10 -8.90 -4.78 26.43
N LEU A 11 -9.68 -5.80 26.09
CA LEU A 11 -9.68 -6.36 24.72
C LEU A 11 -10.03 -5.38 23.64
N ARG A 12 -11.08 -4.57 23.88
CA ARG A 12 -11.51 -3.58 22.90
C ARG A 12 -10.39 -2.60 22.61
N MET A 13 -9.69 -2.16 23.64
CA MET A 13 -8.57 -1.24 23.50
C MET A 13 -7.38 -1.90 22.80
N LEU A 14 -7.04 -3.14 23.16
CA LEU A 14 -5.98 -3.91 22.50
C LEU A 14 -6.29 -4.18 21.02
N GLY A 15 -7.52 -4.57 20.71
CA GLY A 15 -7.98 -4.76 19.34
C GLY A 15 -7.93 -3.46 18.53
N ALA A 16 -8.40 -2.36 19.13
CA ALA A 16 -8.33 -1.05 18.49
C ALA A 16 -6.89 -0.61 18.21
N SER A 17 -5.94 -0.84 19.13
CA SER A 17 -4.54 -0.49 18.89
C SER A 17 -3.90 -1.31 17.76
N VAL A 18 -4.21 -2.61 17.69
CA VAL A 18 -3.71 -3.48 16.61
C VAL A 18 -4.31 -3.07 15.26
N LEU A 19 -5.62 -2.77 15.22
CA LEU A 19 -6.26 -2.28 14.00
C LEU A 19 -5.71 -0.93 13.54
N ALA A 20 -5.45 -0.01 14.47
CA ALA A 20 -4.84 1.27 14.16
C ALA A 20 -3.42 1.11 13.59
N MET A 21 -2.63 0.15 14.12
CA MET A 21 -1.31 -0.18 13.59
C MET A 21 -1.39 -0.66 12.13
N PHE A 22 -2.30 -1.59 11.82
CA PHE A 22 -2.48 -2.07 10.44
C PHE A 22 -3.00 -0.97 9.50
N ALA A 23 -3.95 -0.16 9.95
CA ALA A 23 -4.45 0.96 9.18
C ALA A 23 -3.35 1.97 8.85
N GLY A 24 -2.49 2.30 9.82
CA GLY A 24 -1.33 3.17 9.62
C GLY A 24 -0.32 2.59 8.64
N ALA A 25 0.03 1.31 8.77
CA ALA A 25 0.92 0.63 7.84
C ALA A 25 0.37 0.66 6.40
N GLN A 26 -0.92 0.37 6.23
CA GLN A 26 -1.54 0.40 4.92
C GLN A 26 -1.64 1.82 4.35
N ALA A 27 -1.89 2.83 5.18
CA ALA A 27 -1.93 4.22 4.74
C ALA A 27 -0.58 4.65 4.13
N VAL A 28 0.55 4.28 4.75
CA VAL A 28 1.89 4.57 4.22
C VAL A 28 2.13 3.83 2.89
N HIS A 29 1.73 2.56 2.79
CA HIS A 29 1.82 1.81 1.54
C HIS A 29 0.98 2.43 0.41
N GLN A 30 -0.23 2.91 0.71
CA GLN A 30 -1.09 3.58 -0.27
C GLN A 30 -0.61 4.99 -0.63
N TYR A 31 0.01 5.69 0.32
CA TYR A 31 0.48 7.06 0.12
C TYR A 31 1.78 7.10 -0.67
N TYR A 32 2.76 6.26 -0.31
CA TYR A 32 4.08 6.26 -0.95
C TYR A 32 4.21 5.26 -2.11
N LEU A 33 3.28 4.29 -2.23
CA LEU A 33 3.34 3.23 -3.25
C LEU A 33 4.76 2.70 -3.43
N PRO A 34 5.36 2.16 -2.36
CA PRO A 34 6.68 1.59 -2.49
C PRO A 34 6.66 0.49 -3.56
N ASP A 35 7.74 0.38 -4.33
CA ASP A 35 7.92 -0.82 -5.14
C ASP A 35 8.28 -1.98 -4.21
N LEU A 36 7.47 -3.04 -4.25
CA LEU A 36 7.70 -4.26 -3.48
C LEU A 36 8.38 -5.34 -4.34
N SER A 37 8.78 -5.02 -5.57
CA SER A 37 9.51 -5.96 -6.42
C SER A 37 10.87 -6.29 -5.79
N ILE A 38 11.09 -7.58 -5.52
CA ILE A 38 12.38 -8.07 -5.02
C ILE A 38 13.11 -8.65 -6.25
N PRO A 39 14.23 -8.06 -6.68
CA PRO A 39 15.01 -8.65 -7.76
C PRO A 39 15.65 -9.96 -7.26
N GLU A 40 15.58 -11.03 -8.07
CA GLU A 40 16.20 -12.32 -7.71
C GLU A 40 17.71 -12.23 -7.52
N VAL A 41 18.36 -11.33 -8.27
CA VAL A 41 19.79 -11.04 -8.14
C VAL A 41 19.94 -9.74 -7.34
N PRO A 42 20.67 -9.76 -6.21
CA PRO A 42 20.88 -8.55 -5.43
C PRO A 42 21.63 -7.52 -6.29
N PRO A 43 21.16 -6.25 -6.33
CA PRO A 43 21.84 -5.20 -7.08
C PRO A 43 23.24 -4.98 -6.52
N LYS A 44 24.16 -4.54 -7.38
CA LYS A 44 25.52 -4.21 -6.94
C LYS A 44 25.47 -3.10 -5.90
N PRO A 45 26.40 -3.07 -4.94
CA PRO A 45 26.47 -2.00 -3.95
C PRO A 45 26.48 -0.64 -4.65
N GLY A 46 25.46 0.19 -4.40
CA GLY A 46 25.30 1.53 -5.00
C GLY A 46 24.37 1.63 -6.21
N GLU A 47 23.86 0.51 -6.76
CA GLU A 47 22.90 0.49 -7.88
C GLU A 47 21.45 0.21 -7.42
N LEU A 48 21.18 0.33 -6.12
CA LEU A 48 19.82 0.23 -5.60
C LEU A 48 18.95 1.33 -6.21
N GLN A 49 18.05 0.92 -7.11
CA GLN A 49 17.03 1.77 -7.70
C GLN A 49 16.01 2.10 -6.60
N THR A 50 16.24 3.16 -5.83
CA THR A 50 15.31 3.63 -4.79
C THR A 50 14.25 4.58 -5.34
N GLU A 51 14.04 4.59 -6.66
CA GLU A 51 13.08 5.50 -7.30
C GLU A 51 11.63 5.17 -6.89
N LEU A 52 10.76 6.17 -6.92
CA LEU A 52 9.29 6.03 -6.75
C LEU A 52 8.65 5.32 -7.95
N GLN A 53 9.10 4.10 -8.26
CA GLN A 53 8.56 3.27 -9.34
C GLN A 53 7.03 3.10 -9.24
N GLY A 54 6.47 3.09 -8.03
CA GLY A 54 5.03 3.05 -7.82
C GLY A 54 4.24 4.20 -8.44
N TYR A 55 4.82 5.40 -8.57
CA TYR A 55 4.16 6.51 -9.26
C TYR A 55 4.12 6.31 -10.78
N LYS A 56 5.21 5.82 -11.37
CA LYS A 56 5.28 5.48 -12.81
C LYS A 56 4.28 4.38 -13.16
N ILE A 57 4.11 3.38 -12.29
CA ILE A 57 3.13 2.30 -12.47
C ILE A 57 1.70 2.84 -12.44
N ARG A 58 1.38 3.78 -11.52
CA ARG A 58 0.06 4.42 -11.45
C ARG A 58 -0.30 5.21 -12.70
N GLU A 59 0.64 6.01 -13.21
CA GLU A 59 0.44 6.77 -14.44
C GLU A 59 0.19 5.85 -15.64
N GLN A 60 0.96 4.75 -15.74
CA GLN A 60 0.77 3.74 -16.79
C GLN A 60 -0.57 3.02 -16.66
N ALA A 61 -0.99 2.67 -15.45
CA ALA A 61 -2.29 2.06 -15.18
C ALA A 61 -3.45 3.01 -15.56
N ALA A 62 -3.36 4.29 -15.17
CA ALA A 62 -4.35 5.30 -15.52
C ALA A 62 -4.45 5.50 -17.04
N ALA A 63 -3.31 5.65 -17.73
CA ALA A 63 -3.27 5.80 -19.18
C ALA A 63 -3.83 4.56 -19.92
N THR A 64 -3.63 3.37 -19.36
CA THR A 64 -4.18 2.13 -19.90
C THR A 64 -5.70 2.08 -19.75
N ILE A 65 -6.23 2.44 -18.57
CA ILE A 65 -7.67 2.53 -18.31
C ILE A 65 -8.34 3.55 -19.24
N GLU A 66 -7.72 4.72 -19.46
CA GLU A 66 -8.25 5.71 -20.39
C GLU A 66 -8.31 5.20 -21.84
N LYS A 67 -7.30 4.44 -22.29
CA LYS A 67 -7.31 3.81 -23.61
C LYS A 67 -8.44 2.79 -23.75
N PHE A 68 -8.68 1.96 -22.73
CA PHE A 68 -9.80 1.01 -22.74
C PHE A 68 -11.16 1.73 -22.77
N LYS A 69 -11.35 2.76 -21.94
CA LYS A 69 -12.59 3.56 -21.92
C LYS A 69 -12.85 4.27 -23.26
N LYS A 70 -11.78 4.72 -23.91
CA LYS A 70 -11.86 5.38 -25.22
C LYS A 70 -12.11 4.39 -26.36
N GLY A 71 -11.57 3.17 -26.29
CA GLY A 71 -11.91 2.09 -27.23
C GLY A 71 -13.37 1.66 -27.10
N GLU A 72 -13.85 1.45 -25.87
CA GLU A 72 -15.25 1.08 -25.59
C GLU A 72 -16.27 2.14 -26.05
N ASN A 73 -15.91 3.43 -26.01
CA ASN A 73 -16.77 4.53 -26.51
C ASN A 73 -16.70 4.75 -28.03
N VAL A 74 -15.74 4.15 -28.73
CA VAL A 74 -15.62 4.29 -30.20
C VAL A 74 -16.34 3.16 -30.95
N ASP A 75 -16.63 2.06 -30.25
CA ASP A 75 -17.34 0.89 -30.78
C ASP A 75 -18.87 0.88 -30.47
N GLN A 76 -19.42 1.96 -29.89
CA GLN A 76 -20.87 2.20 -29.70
C GLN A 76 -21.39 3.27 -30.67
#